data_AF-L8N4W4-F1
#
_entry.id   AF-L8N4W4-F1
#
_cell.length_a   1.000
_cell.length_b   1.000
_cell.length_c   1.000
_cell.angle_alpha   90.00
_cell.angle_beta   90.00
_cell.angle_gamma   90.00
#
_symmetry.space_group_name_H-M   'P 1'
#
loop_
_entity.id
_entity.type
_entity.pdbx_description
1 polymer ?
#
loop_
_entity_poly.entity_id
_entity_poly.type
_entity_poly.pdbx_seq_one_letter_code
_entity_poly.pdbx_strand_id
1 'polypeptide(L)'
;MQEYIVKAGDTLSAIAKRFLGVNGDWREIARINNITNPASLQIGQRLTIPTTSSPPITQSPEVAMVRNTLQAVYPPNKIAISFTTVGSDVIAKLLNTGQQEVFAKTKDLGLYRLGIFKLRDFITYGSGLLQQVQMSPSEINVMLVTAANEGSLDAINTWDNQYLSFGIFQWTLGAAGQQGELPAFLSNLKRRYPSEFQYYFGQFGVDTGSLDGNTGWLSLNGTRLVTESDKNLMRQPIWALRFAIAGMDALVQSVQVVHAISRLDRFYFTPTQTLQGFSLSQLLSSEFGVALLLDHHVNRPSHVIPCVADALSRSGLTPAQVAQGSADNEALIIQNYLTLRETFGGANAMTKSRERAELIRKEITTGNLSTQRFSFRSNRQARSSA
;
A
#
# COMPACT_ATOMS: atom_id res chain seq x y z
N MET A 1 -16.20 -28.99 -19.71
CA MET A 1 -17.26 -28.04 -20.08
C MET A 1 -18.60 -28.65 -19.71
N GLN A 2 -19.58 -27.84 -19.33
CA GLN A 2 -20.92 -28.26 -18.93
C GLN A 2 -21.95 -27.60 -19.83
N GLU A 3 -22.96 -28.32 -20.26
CA GLU A 3 -24.05 -27.74 -21.04
C GLU A 3 -25.17 -27.22 -20.13
N TYR A 4 -25.71 -26.05 -20.46
CA TYR A 4 -26.84 -25.44 -19.78
C TYR A 4 -27.90 -25.01 -20.79
N ILE A 5 -29.18 -25.24 -20.48
CA ILE A 5 -30.31 -24.79 -21.30
C ILE A 5 -30.92 -23.56 -20.62
N VAL A 6 -30.93 -22.43 -21.34
CA VAL A 6 -31.44 -21.14 -20.85
C VAL A 6 -32.92 -21.24 -20.49
N LYS A 7 -33.26 -20.74 -19.30
CA LYS A 7 -34.63 -20.69 -18.76
C LYS A 7 -35.17 -19.26 -18.76
N ALA A 8 -36.48 -19.11 -18.61
CA ALA A 8 -37.11 -17.81 -18.48
C ALA A 8 -36.51 -17.01 -17.32
N GLY A 9 -36.11 -15.76 -17.58
CA GLY A 9 -35.50 -14.86 -16.59
C GLY A 9 -33.98 -15.03 -16.40
N ASP A 10 -33.34 -15.96 -17.11
CA ASP A 10 -31.89 -16.07 -17.08
C ASP A 10 -31.21 -14.89 -17.77
N THR A 11 -30.06 -14.48 -17.22
CA THR A 11 -29.11 -13.57 -17.87
C THR A 11 -27.74 -14.24 -17.91
N LEU A 12 -26.88 -13.87 -18.86
CA LEU A 12 -25.51 -14.38 -18.90
C LEU A 12 -24.77 -14.12 -17.57
N SER A 13 -25.00 -12.97 -16.94
CA SER A 13 -24.45 -12.62 -15.62
C SER A 13 -24.94 -13.56 -14.51
N ALA A 14 -26.24 -13.87 -14.46
CA ALA A 14 -26.79 -14.78 -13.46
C ALA A 14 -26.32 -16.22 -13.67
N ILE A 15 -26.22 -16.67 -14.93
CA ILE A 15 -25.69 -17.98 -15.30
C ILE A 15 -24.20 -18.06 -14.93
N ALA A 16 -23.40 -17.05 -15.28
CA ALA A 16 -21.98 -17.00 -14.90
C ALA A 16 -21.81 -17.06 -13.39
N LYS A 17 -22.60 -16.28 -12.65
CA LYS A 17 -22.58 -16.31 -11.18
C LYS A 17 -22.90 -17.69 -10.61
N ARG A 18 -23.88 -18.37 -11.20
CA ARG A 18 -24.35 -19.69 -10.77
C ARG A 18 -23.33 -20.79 -11.04
N PHE A 19 -22.69 -20.77 -12.20
CA PHE A 19 -21.83 -21.88 -12.65
C PHE A 19 -20.33 -21.63 -12.47
N LEU A 20 -19.89 -20.37 -12.49
CA LEU A 20 -18.48 -19.97 -12.35
C LEU A 20 -18.19 -19.28 -11.00
N GLY A 21 -19.20 -19.15 -10.13
CA GLY A 21 -19.10 -18.55 -8.80
C GLY A 21 -19.35 -17.04 -8.78
N VAL A 22 -19.27 -16.42 -7.61
CA VAL A 22 -19.65 -15.01 -7.40
C VAL A 22 -18.91 -13.99 -8.28
N ASN A 23 -17.73 -14.36 -8.79
CA ASN A 23 -16.89 -13.57 -9.70
C ASN A 23 -16.90 -14.09 -11.15
N GLY A 24 -17.86 -14.94 -11.51
CA GLY A 24 -17.95 -15.56 -12.83
C GLY A 24 -18.02 -14.53 -13.96
N ASP A 25 -17.10 -14.60 -14.92
CA ASP A 25 -17.12 -13.70 -16.07
C ASP A 25 -18.10 -14.18 -17.14
N TRP A 26 -19.23 -13.49 -17.23
CA TRP A 26 -20.23 -13.77 -18.24
C TRP A 26 -19.73 -13.56 -19.67
N ARG A 27 -18.70 -12.73 -19.86
CA ARG A 27 -18.08 -12.49 -21.18
C ARG A 27 -17.37 -13.73 -21.70
N GLU A 28 -16.85 -14.57 -20.81
CA GLU A 28 -16.25 -15.84 -21.17
C GLU A 28 -17.30 -16.79 -21.75
N ILE A 29 -18.48 -16.87 -21.11
CA ILE A 29 -19.63 -17.63 -21.62
C ILE A 29 -20.09 -17.05 -22.96
N ALA A 30 -20.21 -15.73 -23.08
CA ALA A 30 -20.60 -15.07 -24.33
C ALA A 30 -19.64 -15.43 -25.49
N ARG A 31 -18.33 -15.36 -25.25
CA ARG A 31 -17.29 -15.66 -26.22
C ARG A 31 -17.33 -17.13 -26.67
N ILE A 32 -17.43 -18.08 -25.73
CA ILE A 32 -17.48 -19.52 -26.05
C ILE A 32 -18.71 -19.86 -26.89
N ASN A 33 -19.81 -19.18 -26.65
CA ASN A 33 -21.09 -19.42 -27.33
C ASN A 33 -21.33 -18.50 -28.53
N ASN A 34 -20.32 -17.71 -28.95
CA ASN A 34 -20.42 -16.73 -30.03
C ASN A 34 -21.61 -15.75 -29.89
N ILE A 35 -21.91 -15.32 -28.66
CA ILE A 35 -23.00 -14.40 -28.36
C ILE A 35 -22.45 -12.97 -28.42
N THR A 36 -22.88 -12.20 -29.42
CA THR A 36 -22.49 -10.80 -29.59
C THR A 36 -23.31 -9.85 -28.74
N ASN A 37 -24.61 -10.14 -28.54
CA ASN A 37 -25.50 -9.35 -27.68
C ASN A 37 -25.90 -10.16 -26.43
N PRO A 38 -25.42 -9.80 -25.24
CA PRO A 38 -25.71 -10.52 -23.99
C PRO A 38 -27.18 -10.48 -23.58
N ALA A 39 -27.93 -9.49 -24.05
CA ALA A 39 -29.36 -9.33 -23.75
C ALA A 39 -30.26 -10.18 -24.67
N SER A 40 -29.72 -10.82 -25.71
CA SER A 40 -30.51 -11.59 -26.68
C SER A 40 -30.57 -13.09 -26.39
N LEU A 41 -30.43 -13.50 -25.13
CA LEU A 41 -30.56 -14.91 -24.74
C LEU A 41 -31.98 -15.42 -25.02
N GLN A 42 -32.09 -16.55 -25.71
CA GLN A 42 -33.38 -17.17 -25.99
C GLN A 42 -33.66 -18.32 -25.02
N ILE A 43 -34.90 -18.41 -24.55
CA ILE A 43 -35.34 -19.57 -23.74
C ILE A 43 -35.17 -20.84 -24.58
N GLY A 44 -34.57 -21.86 -23.99
CA GLY A 44 -34.24 -23.12 -24.69
C GLY A 44 -32.89 -23.09 -25.42
N GLN A 45 -32.21 -21.95 -25.51
CA GLN A 45 -30.86 -21.86 -26.08
C GLN A 45 -29.89 -22.71 -25.26
N ARG A 46 -29.11 -23.55 -25.95
CA ARG A 46 -28.06 -24.36 -25.32
C ARG A 46 -26.78 -23.53 -25.24
N LEU A 47 -26.25 -23.41 -24.04
CA LEU A 47 -24.97 -22.75 -23.76
C LEU A 47 -23.95 -23.79 -23.31
N THR A 48 -22.76 -23.71 -23.89
CA THR A 48 -21.54 -24.34 -23.39
C THR A 48 -20.97 -23.46 -22.29
N ILE A 49 -21.06 -23.92 -21.05
CA ILE A 49 -20.50 -23.25 -19.90
C ILE A 49 -19.08 -23.79 -19.67
N PRO A 50 -18.05 -22.93 -19.55
CA PRO A 50 -16.74 -23.39 -19.14
C PRO A 50 -16.91 -24.03 -17.77
N THR A 51 -16.53 -25.29 -17.64
CA THR A 51 -16.43 -25.86 -16.30
C THR A 51 -15.22 -25.19 -15.69
N THR A 52 -15.41 -24.45 -14.61
CA THR A 52 -14.37 -24.33 -13.60
C THR A 52 -14.22 -25.72 -12.95
N SER A 53 -13.79 -26.71 -13.73
CA SER A 53 -12.72 -27.52 -13.18
C SER A 53 -11.63 -26.49 -12.95
N SER A 54 -11.54 -25.96 -11.73
CA SER A 54 -10.23 -25.91 -11.12
C SER A 54 -9.56 -27.20 -11.59
N PRO A 55 -8.44 -27.14 -12.34
CA PRO A 55 -7.67 -28.35 -12.56
C PRO A 55 -7.66 -29.08 -11.21
N PRO A 56 -7.89 -30.41 -11.16
CA PRO A 56 -7.83 -31.13 -9.89
C PRO A 56 -6.64 -30.54 -9.17
N ILE A 57 -6.87 -29.91 -8.01
CA ILE A 57 -5.83 -29.17 -7.30
C ILE A 57 -4.90 -30.27 -6.83
N THR A 58 -3.99 -30.69 -7.70
CA THR A 58 -3.04 -31.76 -7.43
C THR A 58 -1.99 -31.24 -6.46
N GLN A 59 -1.96 -29.93 -6.18
CA GLN A 59 -1.20 -29.31 -5.10
C GLN A 59 -1.97 -28.13 -4.49
N SER A 60 -2.29 -28.22 -3.20
CA SER A 60 -2.82 -27.11 -2.41
C SER A 60 -1.89 -25.88 -2.54
N PRO A 61 -2.43 -24.65 -2.58
CA PRO A 61 -1.62 -23.46 -2.80
C PRO A 61 -0.57 -23.30 -1.70
N GLU A 62 0.66 -22.96 -2.08
CA GLU A 62 1.76 -22.77 -1.16
C GLU A 62 1.98 -21.30 -0.78
N VAL A 63 2.51 -21.09 0.42
CA VAL A 63 3.07 -19.81 0.88
C VAL A 63 4.54 -19.99 1.27
N ALA A 64 5.32 -18.94 1.06
CA ALA A 64 6.66 -18.84 1.61
C ALA A 64 6.60 -18.48 3.09
N MET A 65 7.43 -19.10 3.94
CA MET A 65 7.54 -18.75 5.35
C MET A 65 8.48 -17.56 5.57
N VAL A 66 8.32 -16.83 6.68
CA VAL A 66 9.20 -15.70 7.05
C VAL A 66 10.66 -16.17 7.12
N ARG A 67 11.57 -15.43 6.47
CA ARG A 67 13.00 -15.75 6.44
C ARG A 67 13.79 -14.87 7.38
N ASN A 68 13.62 -13.56 7.30
CA ASN A 68 14.39 -12.61 8.09
C ASN A 68 13.51 -12.06 9.20
N THR A 69 13.86 -12.36 10.45
CA THR A 69 13.35 -11.63 11.61
C THR A 69 14.42 -10.69 12.13
N LEU A 70 14.08 -9.86 13.11
CA LEU A 70 15.08 -9.02 13.77
C LEU A 70 16.07 -9.83 14.60
N GLN A 71 15.78 -11.11 14.88
CA GLN A 71 16.58 -11.98 15.73
C GLN A 71 17.35 -13.05 14.95
N ALA A 72 16.83 -13.52 13.81
CA ALA A 72 17.40 -14.65 13.09
C ALA A 72 17.06 -14.64 11.60
N VAL A 73 17.86 -15.36 10.83
CA VAL A 73 17.60 -15.68 9.42
C VAL A 73 17.34 -17.17 9.29
N TYR A 74 16.21 -17.52 8.69
CA TYR A 74 15.77 -18.90 8.45
C TYR A 74 15.99 -19.31 7.00
N PRO A 75 16.25 -20.60 6.74
CA PRO A 75 16.38 -21.12 5.38
C PRO A 75 15.06 -20.96 4.60
N PRO A 76 15.11 -20.84 3.26
CA PRO A 76 13.91 -20.85 2.42
C PRO A 76 13.02 -22.06 2.71
N ASN A 77 11.73 -21.81 2.94
CA ASN A 77 10.75 -22.86 3.19
C ASN A 77 9.38 -22.47 2.65
N LYS A 78 8.65 -23.43 2.08
CA LYS A 78 7.27 -23.27 1.65
C LYS A 78 6.37 -24.30 2.29
N ILE A 79 5.15 -23.88 2.59
CA ILE A 79 4.15 -24.74 3.20
C ILE A 79 2.86 -24.66 2.37
N ALA A 80 2.29 -25.83 2.08
CA ALA A 80 0.98 -25.95 1.47
C ALA A 80 -0.11 -25.56 2.48
N ILE A 81 -1.06 -24.73 2.04
CA ILE A 81 -2.12 -24.16 2.88
C ILE A 81 -3.49 -24.55 2.34
N SER A 82 -4.45 -24.74 3.25
CA SER A 82 -5.88 -24.68 2.92
C SER A 82 -6.56 -23.55 3.68
N PHE A 83 -7.64 -23.02 3.12
CA PHE A 83 -8.44 -21.98 3.76
C PHE A 83 -9.83 -22.50 4.12
N THR A 84 -10.29 -22.15 5.31
CA THR A 84 -11.68 -22.35 5.74
C THR A 84 -12.23 -21.00 6.18
N THR A 85 -13.51 -20.73 5.92
CA THR A 85 -14.19 -19.52 6.42
C THR A 85 -15.26 -19.92 7.43
N VAL A 86 -15.23 -19.33 8.62
CA VAL A 86 -16.24 -19.52 9.66
C VAL A 86 -16.77 -18.16 10.09
N GLY A 87 -18.03 -17.88 9.74
CA GLY A 87 -18.58 -16.54 9.88
C GLY A 87 -17.78 -15.53 9.05
N SER A 88 -17.22 -14.51 9.69
CA SER A 88 -16.32 -13.55 9.04
C SER A 88 -14.85 -13.98 9.06
N ASP A 89 -14.48 -14.98 9.86
CA ASP A 89 -13.08 -15.36 10.05
C ASP A 89 -12.58 -16.23 8.91
N VAL A 90 -11.43 -15.85 8.35
CA VAL A 90 -10.69 -16.66 7.37
C VAL A 90 -9.54 -17.34 8.09
N ILE A 91 -9.60 -18.67 8.12
CA ILE A 91 -8.66 -19.55 8.80
C ILE A 91 -7.70 -20.13 7.76
N ALA A 92 -6.41 -19.92 7.96
CA ALA A 92 -5.35 -20.60 7.22
C ALA A 92 -4.91 -21.84 8.00
N LYS A 93 -4.88 -23.00 7.33
CA LYS A 93 -4.38 -24.26 7.88
C LYS A 93 -3.10 -24.67 7.16
N LEU A 94 -2.03 -24.86 7.92
CA LEU A 94 -0.77 -25.45 7.44
C LEU A 94 -0.98 -26.95 7.27
N LEU A 95 -0.82 -27.48 6.06
CA LEU A 95 -1.17 -28.88 5.78
C LEU A 95 -0.15 -29.89 6.31
N ASN A 96 1.10 -29.48 6.50
CA ASN A 96 2.16 -30.33 7.05
C ASN A 96 2.08 -30.51 8.57
N THR A 97 1.61 -29.50 9.32
CA THR A 97 1.52 -29.52 10.79
C THR A 97 0.10 -29.65 11.30
N GLY A 98 -0.89 -29.33 10.46
CA GLY A 98 -2.29 -29.20 10.88
C GLY A 98 -2.60 -27.93 11.68
N GLN A 99 -1.61 -27.07 11.94
CA GLN A 99 -1.77 -25.82 12.67
C GLN A 99 -2.72 -24.88 11.93
N GLN A 100 -3.56 -24.18 12.68
CA GLN A 100 -4.56 -23.26 12.14
C GLN A 100 -4.48 -21.90 12.81
N GLU A 101 -4.69 -20.85 12.04
CA GLU A 101 -4.81 -19.49 12.56
C GLU A 101 -5.89 -18.70 11.81
N VAL A 102 -6.65 -17.89 12.54
CA VAL A 102 -7.47 -16.83 11.92
C VAL A 102 -6.52 -15.74 11.48
N PHE A 103 -6.35 -15.54 10.17
CA PHE A 103 -5.38 -14.58 9.65
C PHE A 103 -6.01 -13.31 9.09
N ALA A 104 -7.27 -13.37 8.68
CA ALA A 104 -8.00 -12.25 8.10
C ALA A 104 -9.50 -12.37 8.36
N LYS A 105 -10.24 -11.30 8.09
CA LYS A 105 -11.71 -11.29 8.09
C LYS A 105 -12.25 -10.97 6.70
N THR A 106 -13.33 -11.63 6.30
CA THR A 106 -14.05 -11.31 5.07
C THR A 106 -14.71 -9.94 5.17
N LYS A 107 -14.75 -9.23 4.04
CA LYS A 107 -15.48 -7.98 3.87
C LYS A 107 -15.81 -7.79 2.40
N ASP A 108 -17.07 -7.52 2.09
CA ASP A 108 -17.57 -7.33 0.72
C ASP A 108 -17.05 -8.41 -0.25
N LEU A 109 -16.28 -8.01 -1.28
CA LEU A 109 -15.73 -8.90 -2.30
C LEU A 109 -14.37 -9.51 -1.93
N GLY A 110 -13.82 -9.19 -0.75
CA GLY A 110 -12.49 -9.64 -0.35
C GLY A 110 -12.36 -9.81 1.16
N LEU A 111 -11.23 -9.36 1.68
CA LEU A 111 -10.84 -9.51 3.07
C LEU A 111 -10.04 -8.31 3.56
N TYR A 112 -9.91 -8.20 4.88
CA TYR A 112 -8.97 -7.30 5.52
C TYR A 112 -8.21 -7.99 6.65
N ARG A 113 -6.99 -7.52 6.88
CA ARG A 113 -6.10 -7.87 7.99
C ARG A 113 -5.51 -6.58 8.54
N LEU A 114 -5.72 -6.31 9.82
CA LEU A 114 -5.15 -5.12 10.49
C LEU A 114 -3.63 -5.21 10.68
N GLY A 115 -3.10 -6.43 10.69
CA GLY A 115 -1.70 -6.72 10.94
C GLY A 115 -1.30 -6.51 12.40
N ILE A 116 -0.13 -7.04 12.77
CA ILE A 116 0.42 -6.98 14.12
C ILE A 116 1.83 -6.38 14.16
N PHE A 117 2.52 -6.30 13.03
CA PHE A 117 3.88 -5.75 12.97
C PHE A 117 3.83 -4.24 12.84
N LYS A 118 4.07 -3.54 13.95
CA LYS A 118 4.03 -2.07 13.97
C LYS A 118 5.33 -1.47 13.46
N LEU A 119 5.20 -0.38 12.69
CA LEU A 119 6.35 0.37 12.20
C LEU A 119 7.20 0.94 13.36
N ARG A 120 6.56 1.35 14.46
CA ARG A 120 7.26 1.77 15.68
C ARG A 120 8.22 0.69 16.20
N ASP A 121 7.74 -0.54 16.33
CA ASP A 121 8.56 -1.65 16.84
C ASP A 121 9.73 -1.95 15.88
N PHE A 122 9.46 -1.98 14.57
CA PHE A 122 10.53 -2.17 13.58
C PHE A 122 11.59 -1.07 13.65
N ILE A 123 11.19 0.20 13.82
CA ILE A 123 12.13 1.31 13.93
C ILE A 123 12.96 1.19 15.22
N THR A 124 12.32 0.86 16.34
CA THR A 124 12.99 0.74 17.64
C THR A 124 14.01 -0.40 17.66
N TYR A 125 13.67 -1.55 17.09
CA TYR A 125 14.49 -2.77 17.19
C TYR A 125 15.30 -3.10 15.93
N GLY A 126 15.00 -2.48 14.79
CA GLY A 126 15.61 -2.72 13.48
C GLY A 126 16.65 -1.68 13.04
N SER A 127 17.24 -0.93 13.99
CA SER A 127 18.17 0.17 13.70
C SER A 127 19.35 -0.23 12.81
N GLY A 128 19.90 -1.45 12.98
CA GLY A 128 20.97 -1.97 12.12
C GLY A 128 20.54 -2.11 10.66
N LEU A 129 19.33 -2.61 10.39
CA LEU A 129 18.78 -2.68 9.03
C LEU A 129 18.50 -1.29 8.47
N LEU A 130 18.00 -0.36 9.30
CA LEU A 130 17.77 1.02 8.90
C LEU A 130 19.08 1.73 8.48
N GLN A 131 20.18 1.45 9.18
CA GLN A 131 21.51 1.93 8.78
C GLN A 131 21.97 1.30 7.45
N GLN A 132 21.77 -0.01 7.25
CA GLN A 132 22.10 -0.69 6.00
C GLN A 132 21.35 -0.11 4.80
N VAL A 133 20.09 0.30 5.00
CA VAL A 133 19.32 0.99 3.97
C VAL A 133 19.54 2.51 3.95
N GLN A 134 20.57 2.99 4.66
CA GLN A 134 21.02 4.39 4.70
C GLN A 134 19.91 5.37 5.12
N MET A 135 19.11 5.00 6.12
CA MET A 135 18.26 5.95 6.83
C MET A 135 19.11 6.83 7.75
N SER A 136 18.91 8.14 7.69
CA SER A 136 19.48 9.07 8.68
C SER A 136 18.70 9.03 10.00
N PRO A 137 19.30 9.44 11.13
CA PRO A 137 18.58 9.58 12.40
C PRO A 137 17.31 10.44 12.29
N SER A 138 17.37 11.57 11.58
CA SER A 138 16.21 12.47 11.45
C SER A 138 15.10 11.89 10.59
N GLU A 139 15.41 11.11 9.55
CA GLU A 139 14.41 10.36 8.79
C GLU A 139 13.76 9.27 9.65
N ILE A 140 14.52 8.62 10.52
CA ILE A 140 14.01 7.64 11.47
C ILE A 140 13.03 8.33 12.43
N ASN A 141 13.39 9.47 13.00
CA ASN A 141 12.54 10.27 13.87
C ASN A 141 11.22 10.65 13.18
N VAL A 142 11.29 11.22 11.97
CA VAL A 142 10.10 11.59 11.18
C VAL A 142 9.23 10.37 10.87
N MET A 143 9.82 9.23 10.48
CA MET A 143 9.06 8.01 10.21
C MET A 143 8.42 7.44 11.47
N LEU A 144 9.11 7.47 12.61
CA LEU A 144 8.61 6.98 13.89
C LEU A 144 7.35 7.71 14.35
N VAL A 145 7.32 9.03 14.21
CA VAL A 145 6.17 9.84 14.63
C VAL A 145 5.02 9.76 13.62
N THR A 146 5.33 9.66 12.32
CA THR A 146 4.31 9.46 11.29
C THR A 146 3.67 8.07 11.45
N ALA A 147 4.46 7.07 11.83
CA ALA A 147 4.00 5.70 12.08
C ALA A 147 2.86 5.60 13.10
N ALA A 148 2.83 6.49 14.11
CA ALA A 148 1.80 6.49 15.14
C ALA A 148 0.39 6.69 14.57
N ASN A 149 0.29 7.27 13.38
CA ASN A 149 -0.96 7.56 12.70
C ASN A 149 -1.32 6.54 11.60
N GLU A 150 -0.53 5.48 11.45
CA GLU A 150 -0.50 4.64 10.24
C GLU A 150 -0.72 3.15 10.55
N GLY A 151 -0.88 2.34 9.49
CA GLY A 151 -1.19 0.92 9.59
C GLY A 151 -0.01 0.04 10.01
N SER A 152 -0.27 -1.26 10.16
CA SER A 152 0.78 -2.27 10.37
C SER A 152 1.51 -2.59 9.06
N LEU A 153 2.77 -3.02 9.18
CA LEU A 153 3.63 -3.44 8.05
C LEU A 153 3.10 -4.68 7.32
N ASP A 154 2.33 -5.53 8.00
CA ASP A 154 1.68 -6.72 7.44
C ASP A 154 0.16 -6.53 7.23
N ALA A 155 -0.32 -5.29 7.23
CA ALA A 155 -1.74 -5.00 7.00
C ALA A 155 -2.13 -5.25 5.54
N ILE A 156 -3.32 -5.79 5.33
CA ILE A 156 -3.88 -6.12 4.03
C ILE A 156 -5.31 -5.62 3.92
N ASN A 157 -5.65 -5.09 2.75
CA ASN A 157 -7.02 -4.82 2.34
C ASN A 157 -7.21 -5.33 0.90
N THR A 158 -8.31 -6.03 0.62
CA THR A 158 -8.65 -6.51 -0.71
C THR A 158 -10.15 -6.37 -1.02
N TRP A 159 -10.91 -5.61 -0.24
CA TRP A 159 -12.38 -5.57 -0.36
C TRP A 159 -12.88 -4.40 -1.21
N ASP A 160 -12.11 -3.32 -1.34
CA ASP A 160 -12.50 -2.12 -2.10
C ASP A 160 -12.09 -2.19 -3.58
N ASN A 161 -12.24 -1.07 -4.30
CA ASN A 161 -11.92 -0.99 -5.74
C ASN A 161 -10.41 -0.95 -6.04
N GLN A 162 -9.52 -1.03 -5.04
CA GLN A 162 -8.08 -1.14 -5.24
C GLN A 162 -7.61 -2.60 -5.35
N TYR A 163 -8.49 -3.57 -5.10
CA TYR A 163 -8.29 -5.04 -5.23
C TYR A 163 -7.26 -5.67 -4.29
N LEU A 164 -6.15 -4.98 -4.04
CA LEU A 164 -5.14 -5.31 -3.03
C LEU A 164 -4.41 -4.03 -2.60
N SER A 165 -4.35 -3.81 -1.30
CA SER A 165 -3.54 -2.80 -0.66
C SER A 165 -2.71 -3.45 0.45
N PHE A 166 -1.44 -3.05 0.56
CA PHE A 166 -0.47 -3.69 1.45
C PHE A 166 0.29 -2.65 2.30
N GLY A 167 0.52 -2.99 3.57
CA GLY A 167 1.55 -2.37 4.38
C GLY A 167 1.18 -1.02 5.00
N ILE A 168 2.21 -0.31 5.48
CA ILE A 168 2.08 0.84 6.40
C ILE A 168 1.21 1.98 5.86
N PHE A 169 1.30 2.29 4.57
CA PHE A 169 0.50 3.33 3.91
C PHE A 169 -0.51 2.74 2.91
N GLN A 170 -0.82 1.44 3.03
CA GLN A 170 -1.78 0.76 2.14
C GLN A 170 -1.46 0.93 0.65
N TRP A 171 -0.23 0.57 0.24
CA TRP A 171 0.21 0.66 -1.16
C TRP A 171 -0.76 -0.11 -2.06
N THR A 172 -1.42 0.57 -2.99
CA THR A 172 -2.53 0.00 -3.76
C THR A 172 -2.06 -0.68 -5.03
N LEU A 173 -2.74 -1.75 -5.46
CA LEU A 173 -2.61 -2.31 -6.81
C LEU A 173 -3.22 -1.38 -7.89
N GLY A 174 -4.00 -0.39 -7.47
CA GLY A 174 -4.71 0.57 -8.32
C GLY A 174 -6.09 0.04 -8.75
N ALA A 175 -6.98 0.97 -9.09
CA ALA A 175 -8.30 0.62 -9.62
C ALA A 175 -8.23 -0.07 -11.00
N ALA A 176 -9.34 -0.63 -11.47
CA ALA A 176 -9.41 -1.19 -12.82
C ALA A 176 -9.03 -0.12 -13.86
N GLY A 177 -8.15 -0.47 -14.80
CA GLY A 177 -7.61 0.46 -15.79
C GLY A 177 -6.60 1.49 -15.25
N GLN A 178 -6.23 1.42 -13.97
CA GLN A 178 -5.29 2.37 -13.34
C GLN A 178 -4.06 1.67 -12.76
N GLN A 179 -2.91 2.35 -12.78
CA GLN A 179 -1.69 1.94 -12.09
C GLN A 179 -1.83 2.13 -10.57
N GLY A 180 -0.95 1.49 -9.80
CA GLY A 180 -0.94 1.56 -8.33
C GLY A 180 0.43 1.81 -7.74
N GLU A 181 0.49 2.19 -6.45
CA GLU A 181 1.74 2.38 -5.71
C GLU A 181 2.42 1.05 -5.33
N LEU A 182 1.66 -0.05 -5.21
CA LEU A 182 2.18 -1.37 -4.83
C LEU A 182 3.22 -1.90 -5.81
N PRO A 183 3.03 -1.84 -7.15
CA PRO A 183 4.09 -2.17 -8.10
C PRO A 183 5.37 -1.36 -7.89
N ALA A 184 5.30 -0.06 -7.59
CA ALA A 184 6.48 0.75 -7.35
C ALA A 184 7.23 0.33 -6.06
N PHE A 185 6.50 0.00 -5.00
CA PHE A 185 7.07 -0.61 -3.81
C PHE A 185 7.77 -1.93 -4.13
N LEU A 186 7.10 -2.83 -4.85
CA LEU A 186 7.66 -4.13 -5.20
C LEU A 186 8.87 -4.03 -6.13
N SER A 187 8.91 -3.06 -7.04
CA SER A 187 10.11 -2.80 -7.85
C SER A 187 11.29 -2.33 -7.00
N ASN A 188 11.04 -1.55 -5.95
CA ASN A 188 12.08 -1.17 -5.00
C ASN A 188 12.60 -2.40 -4.23
N LEU A 189 11.69 -3.27 -3.77
CA LEU A 189 12.07 -4.54 -3.14
C LEU A 189 12.89 -5.40 -4.10
N LYS A 190 12.44 -5.57 -5.35
CA LYS A 190 13.14 -6.36 -6.38
C LYS A 190 14.54 -5.81 -6.67
N ARG A 191 14.71 -4.50 -6.71
CA ARG A 191 16.01 -3.85 -6.91
C ARG A 191 16.95 -4.06 -5.73
N ARG A 192 16.45 -3.88 -4.50
CA ARG A 192 17.29 -3.87 -3.28
C ARG A 192 17.57 -5.28 -2.75
N TYR A 193 16.59 -6.16 -2.86
CA TYR A 193 16.56 -7.52 -2.32
C TYR A 193 15.92 -8.48 -3.34
N PRO A 194 16.59 -8.74 -4.49
CA PRO A 194 16.02 -9.55 -5.58
C PRO A 194 15.70 -10.98 -5.15
N SER A 195 16.51 -11.55 -4.24
CA SER A 195 16.28 -12.89 -3.68
C SER A 195 15.01 -12.97 -2.85
N GLU A 196 14.75 -11.94 -2.04
CA GLU A 196 13.56 -11.81 -1.20
C GLU A 196 12.32 -11.55 -2.04
N PHE A 197 12.43 -10.69 -3.07
CA PHE A 197 11.37 -10.52 -4.06
C PHE A 197 11.01 -11.83 -4.76
N GLN A 198 12.01 -12.55 -5.26
CA GLN A 198 11.80 -13.84 -5.91
C GLN A 198 11.17 -14.86 -4.95
N TYR A 199 11.60 -14.87 -3.70
CA TYR A 199 11.10 -15.78 -2.69
C TYR A 199 9.66 -15.46 -2.25
N TYR A 200 9.28 -14.20 -2.05
CA TYR A 200 7.91 -13.89 -1.60
C TYR A 200 6.90 -13.75 -2.74
N PHE A 201 7.36 -13.39 -3.94
CA PHE A 201 6.48 -12.97 -5.03
C PHE A 201 6.82 -13.66 -6.35
N GLY A 202 8.08 -13.55 -6.82
CA GLY A 202 8.47 -14.00 -8.15
C GLY A 202 8.25 -15.50 -8.40
N GLN A 203 8.51 -16.36 -7.41
CA GLN A 203 8.27 -17.80 -7.53
C GLN A 203 6.79 -18.18 -7.64
N PHE A 204 5.89 -17.26 -7.28
CA PHE A 204 4.44 -17.42 -7.43
C PHE A 204 3.90 -16.70 -8.68
N GLY A 205 4.81 -16.24 -9.56
CA GLY A 205 4.48 -15.62 -10.84
C GLY A 205 4.24 -14.12 -10.78
N VAL A 206 4.40 -13.48 -9.62
CA VAL A 206 4.26 -12.02 -9.51
C VAL A 206 5.50 -11.32 -10.04
N ASP A 207 5.30 -10.35 -10.93
CA ASP A 207 6.37 -9.45 -11.37
C ASP A 207 5.88 -8.00 -11.52
N THR A 208 6.82 -7.05 -11.58
CA THR A 208 6.56 -5.62 -11.77
C THR A 208 6.95 -5.18 -13.18
N GLY A 209 6.06 -4.46 -13.86
CA GLY A 209 6.36 -3.83 -15.15
C GLY A 209 7.05 -2.47 -15.00
N SER A 210 7.09 -1.72 -16.11
CA SER A 210 7.58 -0.33 -16.13
C SER A 210 6.78 0.56 -15.16
N LEU A 211 7.49 1.46 -14.48
CA LEU A 211 6.92 2.45 -13.58
C LEU A 211 6.73 3.78 -14.31
N ASP A 212 5.63 4.48 -13.99
CA ASP A 212 5.44 5.90 -14.29
C ASP A 212 5.64 6.69 -13.00
N GLY A 213 6.89 7.04 -12.73
CA GLY A 213 7.34 7.66 -11.49
C GLY A 213 7.06 6.78 -10.27
N ASN A 214 5.91 7.01 -9.63
CA ASN A 214 5.54 6.43 -8.34
C ASN A 214 4.49 5.34 -8.41
N THR A 215 3.99 5.05 -9.62
CA THR A 215 2.99 4.00 -9.82
C THR A 215 3.43 3.09 -10.95
N GLY A 216 2.86 1.88 -11.01
CA GLY A 216 3.17 0.93 -12.06
C GLY A 216 2.10 -0.13 -12.22
N TRP A 217 2.43 -1.13 -13.05
CA TRP A 217 1.60 -2.31 -13.26
C TRP A 217 2.24 -3.54 -12.62
N LEU A 218 1.41 -4.38 -12.01
CA LEU A 218 1.80 -5.73 -11.63
C LEU A 218 1.46 -6.70 -12.77
N SER A 219 2.19 -7.80 -12.86
CA SER A 219 1.82 -8.96 -13.66
C SER A 219 1.76 -10.22 -12.82
N LEU A 220 0.91 -11.16 -13.23
CA LEU A 220 0.84 -12.51 -12.70
C LEU A 220 1.05 -13.50 -13.86
N ASN A 221 2.05 -14.38 -13.74
CA ASN A 221 2.44 -15.35 -14.77
C ASN A 221 2.63 -14.70 -16.15
N GLY A 222 3.30 -13.54 -16.19
CA GLY A 222 3.53 -12.77 -17.40
C GLY A 222 2.33 -11.96 -17.91
N THR A 223 1.14 -12.14 -17.33
CA THR A 223 -0.06 -11.37 -17.71
C THR A 223 -0.19 -10.13 -16.85
N ARG A 224 -0.24 -8.95 -17.48
CA ARG A 224 -0.40 -7.66 -16.77
C ARG A 224 -1.81 -7.56 -16.15
N LEU A 225 -1.89 -7.13 -14.90
CA LEU A 225 -3.15 -6.95 -14.19
C LEU A 225 -3.75 -5.57 -14.47
N VAL A 226 -4.60 -5.46 -15.50
CA VAL A 226 -5.16 -4.17 -15.94
C VAL A 226 -6.64 -4.08 -15.63
N THR A 227 -7.41 -5.09 -16.04
CA THR A 227 -8.86 -5.08 -15.95
C THR A 227 -9.34 -5.48 -14.55
N GLU A 228 -10.63 -5.27 -14.28
CA GLU A 228 -11.27 -5.78 -13.08
C GLU A 228 -11.11 -7.30 -12.92
N SER A 229 -11.24 -8.07 -14.01
CA SER A 229 -11.10 -9.53 -13.99
C SER A 229 -9.69 -9.93 -13.54
N ASP A 230 -8.66 -9.31 -14.13
CA ASP A 230 -7.27 -9.62 -13.80
C ASP A 230 -6.98 -9.31 -12.32
N LYS A 231 -7.43 -8.14 -11.85
CA LYS A 231 -7.15 -7.67 -10.48
C LYS A 231 -7.97 -8.42 -9.42
N ASN A 232 -9.16 -8.94 -9.76
CA ASN A 232 -9.96 -9.77 -8.86
C ASN A 232 -9.25 -11.06 -8.41
N LEU A 233 -8.28 -11.55 -9.18
CA LEU A 233 -7.41 -12.65 -8.76
C LEU A 233 -6.71 -12.35 -7.43
N MET A 234 -6.33 -11.09 -7.18
CA MET A 234 -5.58 -10.67 -6.00
C MET A 234 -6.44 -10.56 -4.73
N ARG A 235 -7.77 -10.71 -4.84
CA ARG A 235 -8.67 -10.79 -3.68
C ARG A 235 -8.68 -12.16 -3.00
N GLN A 236 -8.13 -13.19 -3.66
CA GLN A 236 -8.12 -14.54 -3.11
C GLN A 236 -7.31 -14.60 -1.81
N PRO A 237 -7.74 -15.39 -0.80
CA PRO A 237 -7.06 -15.51 0.50
C PRO A 237 -5.56 -15.81 0.41
N ILE A 238 -5.15 -16.57 -0.60
CA ILE A 238 -3.75 -16.91 -0.81
C ILE A 238 -2.85 -15.70 -1.04
N TRP A 239 -3.31 -14.69 -1.79
CA TRP A 239 -2.52 -13.50 -2.06
C TRP A 239 -2.43 -12.61 -0.82
N ALA A 240 -3.55 -12.44 -0.13
CA ALA A 240 -3.54 -11.74 1.15
C ALA A 240 -2.55 -12.36 2.15
N LEU A 241 -2.54 -13.69 2.27
CA LEU A 241 -1.62 -14.38 3.16
C LEU A 241 -0.15 -14.24 2.70
N ARG A 242 0.13 -14.38 1.39
CA ARG A 242 1.49 -14.19 0.85
C ARG A 242 2.04 -12.79 1.14
N PHE A 243 1.25 -11.75 0.90
CA PHE A 243 1.64 -10.37 1.20
C PHE A 243 1.75 -10.13 2.72
N ALA A 244 0.83 -10.68 3.53
CA ALA A 244 0.92 -10.57 4.97
C ALA A 244 2.22 -11.18 5.49
N ILE A 245 2.58 -12.40 5.08
CA ILE A 245 3.82 -13.06 5.48
C ILE A 245 5.05 -12.28 4.99
N ALA A 246 5.05 -11.77 3.75
CA ALA A 246 6.12 -10.91 3.27
C ALA A 246 6.26 -9.65 4.14
N GLY A 247 5.16 -9.04 4.59
CA GLY A 247 5.16 -7.89 5.51
C GLY A 247 5.71 -8.19 6.91
N MET A 248 5.90 -9.45 7.28
CA MET A 248 6.55 -9.87 8.53
C MET A 248 8.08 -9.97 8.40
N ASP A 249 8.61 -10.02 7.17
CA ASP A 249 10.04 -10.15 6.92
C ASP A 249 10.77 -8.81 7.10
N ALA A 250 11.84 -8.81 7.90
CA ALA A 250 12.56 -7.61 8.29
C ALA A 250 13.20 -6.84 7.12
N LEU A 251 13.59 -7.53 6.03
CA LEU A 251 14.11 -6.86 4.84
C LEU A 251 12.99 -6.23 4.02
N VAL A 252 11.82 -6.86 3.94
CA VAL A 252 10.63 -6.26 3.31
C VAL A 252 10.15 -5.05 4.12
N GLN A 253 10.17 -5.14 5.45
CA GLN A 253 9.86 -4.02 6.35
C GLN A 253 10.82 -2.85 6.15
N SER A 254 12.13 -3.09 6.02
CA SER A 254 13.11 -2.01 5.76
C SER A 254 12.82 -1.27 4.46
N VAL A 255 12.43 -1.98 3.39
CA VAL A 255 12.02 -1.37 2.13
C VAL A 255 10.74 -0.56 2.29
N GLN A 256 9.78 -1.00 3.11
CA GLN A 256 8.58 -0.20 3.37
C GLN A 256 8.94 1.15 4.01
N VAL A 257 9.87 1.17 4.98
CA VAL A 257 10.32 2.42 5.62
C VAL A 257 10.99 3.35 4.61
N VAL A 258 11.90 2.82 3.79
CA VAL A 258 12.60 3.60 2.75
C VAL A 258 11.62 4.12 1.70
N HIS A 259 10.68 3.29 1.26
CA HIS A 259 9.68 3.66 0.28
C HIS A 259 8.77 4.78 0.84
N ALA A 260 8.38 4.68 2.10
CA ALA A 260 7.59 5.71 2.77
C ALA A 260 8.31 7.06 2.87
N ILE A 261 9.55 7.09 3.37
CA ILE A 261 10.28 8.37 3.49
C ILE A 261 10.61 8.98 2.13
N SER A 262 10.79 8.16 1.09
CA SER A 262 11.02 8.65 -0.28
C SER A 262 9.82 9.45 -0.85
N ARG A 263 8.64 9.41 -0.21
CA ARG A 263 7.53 10.30 -0.58
C ARG A 263 7.91 11.79 -0.47
N LEU A 264 8.86 12.15 0.39
CA LEU A 264 9.38 13.52 0.46
C LEU A 264 9.99 14.01 -0.86
N ASP A 265 10.53 13.11 -1.70
CA ASP A 265 11.09 13.45 -3.01
C ASP A 265 10.03 13.96 -4.00
N ARG A 266 8.75 13.70 -3.72
CA ARG A 266 7.61 14.04 -4.59
C ARG A 266 7.10 15.46 -4.40
N PHE A 267 7.40 16.09 -3.25
CA PHE A 267 6.85 17.41 -2.94
C PHE A 267 7.77 18.28 -2.07
N TYR A 268 8.52 17.68 -1.13
CA TYR A 268 9.29 18.43 -0.14
C TYR A 268 10.64 18.91 -0.70
N PHE A 269 11.32 18.01 -1.41
CA PHE A 269 12.61 18.29 -2.07
C PHE A 269 12.47 18.72 -3.53
N THR A 270 11.25 18.83 -4.05
CA THR A 270 10.99 18.99 -5.48
C THR A 270 11.16 20.44 -5.93
N PRO A 271 12.17 20.78 -6.77
CA PRO A 271 12.44 22.17 -7.14
C PRO A 271 11.38 22.78 -8.08
N THR A 272 10.48 21.99 -8.63
CA THR A 272 9.37 22.46 -9.47
C THR A 272 8.10 22.72 -8.67
N GLN A 273 7.98 22.20 -7.44
CA GLN A 273 6.89 22.49 -6.53
C GLN A 273 7.33 23.55 -5.53
N THR A 274 7.30 24.81 -5.96
CA THR A 274 7.85 25.94 -5.21
C THR A 274 6.80 26.98 -4.84
N LEU A 275 7.11 27.74 -3.80
CA LEU A 275 6.38 28.93 -3.37
C LEU A 275 7.27 30.13 -3.65
N GLN A 276 6.99 30.83 -4.74
CA GLN A 276 7.81 31.94 -5.26
C GLN A 276 9.29 31.56 -5.46
N GLY A 277 9.55 30.37 -6.01
CA GLY A 277 10.90 29.89 -6.32
C GLY A 277 11.62 29.17 -5.17
N PHE A 278 11.00 29.04 -3.99
CA PHE A 278 11.55 28.28 -2.86
C PHE A 278 10.83 26.94 -2.69
N SER A 279 11.58 25.83 -2.57
CA SER A 279 11.02 24.53 -2.23
C SER A 279 10.61 24.48 -0.75
N LEU A 280 9.73 23.54 -0.39
CA LEU A 280 9.35 23.37 1.01
C LEU A 280 10.55 23.06 1.91
N SER A 281 11.55 22.33 1.40
CA SER A 281 12.78 22.02 2.16
C SER A 281 13.62 23.25 2.52
N GLN A 282 13.46 24.36 1.81
CA GLN A 282 14.12 25.63 2.15
C GLN A 282 13.31 26.44 3.17
N LEU A 283 12.00 26.21 3.24
CA LEU A 283 11.09 26.98 4.08
C LEU A 283 10.89 26.34 5.45
N LEU A 284 10.66 25.02 5.49
CA LEU A 284 10.34 24.25 6.68
C LEU A 284 11.34 23.11 6.81
N SER A 285 12.17 23.10 7.85
CA SER A 285 13.36 22.22 7.94
C SER A 285 13.57 21.60 9.32
N SER A 286 12.66 21.86 10.26
CA SER A 286 12.56 21.11 11.50
C SER A 286 11.99 19.71 11.26
N GLU A 287 12.42 18.72 12.05
CA GLU A 287 11.83 17.37 12.01
C GLU A 287 10.32 17.42 12.26
N PHE A 288 9.87 18.27 13.18
CA PHE A 288 8.44 18.49 13.43
C PHE A 288 7.68 19.00 12.21
N GLY A 289 8.18 20.04 11.54
CA GLY A 289 7.56 20.54 10.32
C GLY A 289 7.48 19.48 9.23
N VAL A 290 8.57 18.74 9.01
CA VAL A 290 8.63 17.68 7.98
C VAL A 290 7.68 16.53 8.28
N ALA A 291 7.56 16.10 9.55
CA ALA A 291 6.60 15.08 9.95
C ALA A 291 5.15 15.49 9.66
N LEU A 292 4.77 16.74 9.97
CA LEU A 292 3.43 17.25 9.68
C LEU A 292 3.12 17.32 8.18
N LEU A 293 4.11 17.69 7.37
CA LEU A 293 4.00 17.73 5.91
C LEU A 293 3.85 16.32 5.32
N LEU A 294 4.66 15.36 5.78
CA LEU A 294 4.59 13.97 5.35
C LEU A 294 3.24 13.34 5.73
N ASP A 295 2.79 13.52 6.97
CA ASP A 295 1.48 13.05 7.45
C ASP A 295 0.33 13.62 6.59
N HIS A 296 0.43 14.90 6.20
CA HIS A 296 -0.58 15.52 5.33
C HIS A 296 -0.51 14.93 3.93
N HIS A 297 0.70 14.75 3.39
CA HIS A 297 0.90 14.20 2.06
C HIS A 297 0.42 12.74 1.94
N VAL A 298 0.55 11.92 2.99
CA VAL A 298 0.01 10.55 2.99
C VAL A 298 -1.51 10.54 2.81
N ASN A 299 -2.21 11.51 3.39
CA ASN A 299 -3.68 11.55 3.41
C ASN A 299 -4.29 12.40 2.29
N ARG A 300 -3.65 13.51 1.93
CA ARG A 300 -4.08 14.51 0.95
C ARG A 300 -2.87 15.12 0.22
N PRO A 301 -2.22 14.37 -0.70
CA PRO A 301 -1.01 14.83 -1.41
C PRO A 301 -1.13 16.23 -2.03
N SER A 302 -2.24 16.51 -2.71
CA SER A 302 -2.46 17.77 -3.43
C SER A 302 -2.72 18.98 -2.53
N HIS A 303 -2.97 18.78 -1.23
CA HIS A 303 -3.33 19.85 -0.31
C HIS A 303 -2.10 20.51 0.35
N VAL A 304 -0.95 19.83 0.35
CA VAL A 304 0.20 20.25 1.15
C VAL A 304 0.74 21.61 0.71
N ILE A 305 1.10 21.75 -0.57
CA ILE A 305 1.71 22.99 -1.09
C ILE A 305 0.74 24.18 -0.96
N PRO A 306 -0.54 24.09 -1.38
CA PRO A 306 -1.48 25.20 -1.22
C PRO A 306 -1.74 25.57 0.26
N CYS A 307 -1.81 24.58 1.17
CA CYS A 307 -2.00 24.85 2.58
C CYS A 307 -0.79 25.58 3.21
N VAL A 308 0.43 25.27 2.78
CA VAL A 308 1.63 26.03 3.20
C VAL A 308 1.62 27.43 2.59
N ALA A 309 1.16 27.60 1.35
CA ALA A 309 1.02 28.92 0.72
C ALA A 309 0.07 29.82 1.53
N ASP A 310 -1.07 29.30 1.96
CA ASP A 310 -2.03 30.04 2.81
C ASP A 310 -1.42 30.35 4.19
N ALA A 311 -0.64 29.42 4.76
CA ALA A 311 0.03 29.63 6.03
C ALA A 311 1.08 30.77 5.96
N LEU A 312 1.80 30.86 4.85
CA LEU A 312 2.70 31.97 4.52
C LEU A 312 1.92 33.28 4.32
N SER A 313 0.82 33.26 3.57
CA SER A 313 0.00 34.45 3.38
C SER A 313 -0.52 35.00 4.71
N ARG A 314 -0.88 34.13 5.66
CA ARG A 314 -1.35 34.53 7.00
C ARG A 314 -0.26 35.09 7.91
N SER A 315 1.01 34.75 7.68
CA SER A 315 2.11 35.26 8.51
C SER A 315 2.55 36.66 8.11
N GLY A 316 2.21 37.10 6.89
CA GLY A 316 2.74 38.33 6.30
C GLY A 316 4.20 38.24 5.86
N LEU A 317 4.81 37.05 5.93
CA LEU A 317 6.19 36.80 5.50
C LEU A 317 6.23 36.32 4.05
N THR A 318 7.23 36.79 3.30
CA THR A 318 7.58 36.23 2.00
C THR A 318 8.32 34.89 2.15
N PRO A 319 8.26 33.99 1.15
CA PRO A 319 9.08 32.78 1.14
C PRO A 319 10.59 33.05 1.33
N ALA A 320 11.12 34.15 0.77
CA ALA A 320 12.51 34.54 0.96
C ALA A 320 12.84 34.87 2.43
N GLN A 321 11.96 35.62 3.11
CA GLN A 321 12.12 35.95 4.54
C GLN A 321 12.02 34.71 5.43
N VAL A 322 11.25 33.69 5.05
CA VAL A 322 11.21 32.42 5.78
C VAL A 322 12.47 31.60 5.50
N ALA A 323 12.90 31.49 4.24
CA ALA A 323 14.09 30.74 3.85
C ALA A 323 15.35 31.25 4.55
N GLN A 324 15.52 32.59 4.62
CA GLN A 324 16.64 33.27 5.27
C GLN A 324 16.39 33.54 6.77
N GLY A 325 15.20 33.22 7.26
CA GLY A 325 14.70 33.62 8.58
C GLY A 325 15.16 32.75 9.75
N SER A 326 14.73 33.16 10.94
CA SER A 326 14.99 32.48 12.20
C SER A 326 14.09 31.25 12.41
N ALA A 327 14.36 30.52 13.50
CA ALA A 327 13.45 29.47 13.98
C ALA A 327 12.04 30.00 14.28
N ASP A 328 11.90 31.28 14.67
CA ASP A 328 10.60 31.89 14.97
C ASP A 328 9.76 32.07 13.70
N ASN A 329 10.38 32.42 12.56
CA ASN A 329 9.69 32.50 11.28
C ASN A 329 9.10 31.14 10.90
N GLU A 330 9.90 30.07 10.99
CA GLU A 330 9.43 28.71 10.73
C GLU A 330 8.31 28.29 11.71
N ALA A 331 8.47 28.57 12.99
CA ALA A 331 7.46 28.25 14.02
C ALA A 331 6.12 28.95 13.74
N LEU A 332 6.16 30.21 13.30
CA LEU A 332 4.96 30.96 12.90
C LEU A 332 4.26 30.31 11.69
N ILE A 333 5.01 29.90 10.66
CA ILE A 333 4.43 29.20 9.52
C ILE A 333 3.79 27.87 9.95
N ILE A 334 4.47 27.10 10.79
CA ILE A 334 3.95 25.83 11.32
C ILE A 334 2.68 26.04 12.14
N GLN A 335 2.63 27.09 12.97
CA GLN A 335 1.43 27.43 13.75
C GLN A 335 0.24 27.73 12.85
N ASN A 336 0.42 28.60 11.84
CA ASN A 336 -0.63 28.92 10.87
C ASN A 336 -1.05 27.69 10.06
N TYR A 337 -0.07 26.89 9.64
CA TYR A 337 -0.30 25.66 8.89
C TYR A 337 -1.15 24.67 9.68
N LEU A 338 -0.87 24.45 10.96
CA LEU A 338 -1.65 23.54 11.80
C LEU A 338 -3.12 23.95 11.89
N THR A 339 -3.40 25.24 12.09
CA THR A 339 -4.79 25.75 12.10
C THR A 339 -5.49 25.56 10.75
N LEU A 340 -4.80 25.84 9.65
CA LEU A 340 -5.36 25.71 8.29
C LEU A 340 -5.62 24.25 7.91
N ARG A 341 -4.65 23.38 8.18
CA ARG A 341 -4.65 21.96 7.80
C ARG A 341 -5.85 21.19 8.31
N GLU A 342 -6.47 21.63 9.42
CA GLU A 342 -7.67 20.98 9.97
C GLU A 342 -8.86 21.02 9.01
N THR A 343 -8.97 22.09 8.22
CA THR A 343 -10.14 22.35 7.35
C THR A 343 -9.77 22.52 5.88
N PHE A 344 -8.47 22.46 5.55
CA PHE A 344 -7.99 22.69 4.21
C PHE A 344 -8.56 21.68 3.19
N GLY A 345 -9.25 22.19 2.17
CA GLY A 345 -9.99 21.38 1.19
C GLY A 345 -11.46 21.13 1.54
N GLY A 346 -11.99 21.75 2.61
CA GLY A 346 -13.40 21.74 2.97
C GLY A 346 -13.93 20.32 3.19
N ALA A 347 -14.92 19.90 2.40
CA ALA A 347 -15.47 18.54 2.47
C ALA A 347 -14.43 17.44 2.22
N ASN A 348 -13.35 17.76 1.50
CA ASN A 348 -12.23 16.86 1.22
C ASN A 348 -11.07 17.04 2.20
N ALA A 349 -11.27 17.72 3.33
CA ALA A 349 -10.22 17.89 4.33
C ALA A 349 -9.67 16.55 4.83
N MET A 350 -8.48 16.62 5.41
CA MET A 350 -7.84 15.47 6.01
C MET A 350 -8.58 15.04 7.27
N THR A 351 -9.01 13.78 7.30
CA THR A 351 -9.70 13.18 8.45
C THR A 351 -8.80 13.19 9.69
N LYS A 352 -9.36 13.61 10.84
CA LYS A 352 -8.68 13.66 12.14
C LYS A 352 -7.34 14.43 12.11
N SER A 353 -7.28 15.48 11.29
CA SER A 353 -6.05 16.25 11.06
C SER A 353 -5.46 16.79 12.37
N ARG A 354 -6.31 17.28 13.28
CA ARG A 354 -5.91 17.81 14.59
C ARG A 354 -5.33 16.74 15.49
N GLU A 355 -6.05 15.63 15.69
CA GLU A 355 -5.64 14.54 16.58
C GLU A 355 -4.32 13.92 16.10
N ARG A 356 -4.14 13.78 14.78
CA ARG A 356 -2.89 13.29 14.17
C ARG A 356 -1.72 14.23 14.43
N ALA A 357 -1.94 15.54 14.33
CA ALA A 357 -0.92 16.54 14.64
C ALA A 357 -0.59 16.58 16.14
N GLU A 358 -1.57 16.38 17.02
CA GLU A 358 -1.37 16.29 18.47
C GLU A 358 -0.54 15.06 18.85
N LEU A 359 -0.74 13.92 18.19
CA LEU A 359 0.10 12.72 18.37
C LEU A 359 1.57 12.99 17.98
N ILE A 360 1.80 13.63 16.84
CA ILE A 360 3.16 14.03 16.41
C ILE A 360 3.77 15.01 17.42
N ARG A 361 3.00 15.99 17.91
CA ARG A 361 3.48 16.98 18.87
C ARG A 361 3.92 16.36 20.20
N LYS A 362 3.24 15.30 20.69
CA LYS A 362 3.62 14.61 21.92
C LYS A 362 5.05 14.05 21.86
N GLU A 363 5.49 13.64 20.69
CA GLU A 363 6.84 13.07 20.50
C GLU A 363 7.98 14.11 20.60
N ILE A 364 7.65 15.42 20.62
CA ILE A 364 8.62 16.47 20.98
C ILE A 364 8.99 16.35 22.47
N THR A 365 8.01 16.10 23.33
CA THR A 365 8.23 16.04 24.79
C THR A 365 9.02 14.80 25.22
N THR A 366 8.99 13.74 24.42
CA THR A 366 9.76 12.51 24.63
C THR A 366 11.18 12.59 24.04
N GLY A 367 11.53 13.70 23.39
CA GLY A 367 12.85 13.90 22.75
C GLY A 367 13.02 13.18 21.42
N ASN A 368 11.96 12.58 20.88
CA ASN A 368 12.01 11.82 19.62
C ASN A 368 11.87 12.71 18.37
N LEU A 369 11.60 14.01 18.54
CA LEU A 369 11.37 14.93 17.45
C LEU A 369 11.81 16.36 17.78
N SER A 370 12.65 16.95 16.94
CA SER A 370 13.13 18.32 17.12
C SER A 370 12.26 19.36 16.41
N THR A 371 12.02 20.47 17.11
CA THR A 371 11.41 21.70 16.55
C THR A 371 12.45 22.68 16.01
N GLN A 372 13.74 22.42 16.20
CA GLN A 372 14.78 23.33 15.77
C GLN A 372 14.85 23.38 14.24
N ARG A 373 14.93 24.58 13.68
CA ARG A 373 15.20 24.78 12.25
C ARG A 373 16.48 24.04 11.86
N PHE A 374 16.47 23.42 10.68
CA PHE A 374 17.54 22.57 10.14
C PHE A 374 17.83 21.27 10.91
N SER A 375 16.99 20.88 11.87
CA SER A 375 17.15 19.57 12.54
C SER A 375 16.89 18.39 11.60
N PHE A 376 16.05 18.54 10.57
CA PHE A 376 15.83 17.47 9.62
C PHE A 376 17.01 17.36 8.63
N ARG A 377 17.72 16.23 8.71
CA ARG A 377 18.80 15.85 7.78
C ARG A 377 18.42 14.57 7.06
N SER A 378 18.47 14.55 5.73
CA SER A 378 18.06 13.40 4.93
C SER A 378 19.25 12.77 4.21
N ASN A 379 19.32 11.43 4.22
CA ASN A 379 20.30 10.66 3.46
C ASN A 379 19.81 10.30 2.05
N ARG A 380 18.80 11.00 1.52
CA ARG A 380 18.21 10.73 0.19
C ARG A 380 19.23 10.60 -0.94
N GLN A 381 20.27 11.44 -0.95
CA GLN A 381 21.28 11.45 -2.01
C GLN A 381 22.12 10.17 -1.97
N ALA A 382 22.51 9.71 -0.78
CA ALA A 382 23.23 8.44 -0.62
C ALA A 382 22.39 7.24 -1.13
N ARG A 383 21.07 7.27 -0.88
CA ARG A 383 20.15 6.22 -1.35
C ARG A 383 19.86 6.22 -2.84
N SER A 384 20.01 7.36 -3.53
CA SER A 384 19.79 7.44 -4.98
C SER A 384 20.94 6.85 -5.81
N SER A 385 22.13 6.73 -5.21
CA SER A 385 23.34 6.16 -5.81
C SER A 385 23.54 4.67 -5.54
N ALA A 386 22.65 4.04 -4.76
CA ALA A 386 22.70 2.63 -4.33
C ALA A 386 21.44 1.89 -4.78
#